data_AF-A0A952SCD2-F1
#
_entry.id   AF-A0A952SCD2-F1
#
_cell.length_a   1.000
_cell.length_b   1.000
_cell.length_c   1.000
_cell.angle_alpha   90.00
_cell.angle_beta   90.00
_cell.angle_gamma   90.00
#
_symmetry.space_group_name_H-M   'P 1'
#
loop_
_entity.id
_entity.type
_entity.pdbx_description
1 polymer ?
#
loop_
_entity_poly.entity_id
_entity_poly.type
_entity_poly.pdbx_seq_one_letter_code
_entity_poly.pdbx_strand_id
1 'polypeptide(L)'
;MPQTPHIEKHFTSGEIVRDIVIGMADGLTVPFALAAGLSGAVVSTSIIVTAGLAEIVAGSIAMGLGGYLAGRSDVEHYDSEYDREIFEIDKMLDHEKDEVMDILREYGLTVEESMPIVESLAKRPKDFADFMMRFELGLERPKPGRALKGGATIGGAYIAGGLIPLAPYMLFAEAHDALRWSVAITVVALFVFGFVKGKFTGSKPLKSAFQTCLIGSVAAAVAFGIARLIGG
;
A
#
# COMPACT_ATOMS: atom_id res chain seq x y z
N MET A 1 -9.55 -16.53 42.25
CA MET A 1 -10.13 -16.34 40.90
C MET A 1 -9.07 -16.73 39.89
N PRO A 2 -9.33 -17.65 38.94
CA PRO A 2 -8.37 -17.91 37.88
C PRO A 2 -8.34 -16.71 36.94
N GLN A 3 -7.20 -16.02 36.84
CA GLN A 3 -7.01 -14.95 35.86
C GLN A 3 -6.97 -15.60 34.47
N THR A 4 -7.99 -15.34 33.65
CA THR A 4 -7.93 -15.65 32.23
C THR A 4 -6.80 -14.79 31.64
N PRO A 5 -5.77 -15.37 31.01
CA PRO A 5 -4.73 -14.56 30.38
C PRO A 5 -5.37 -13.72 29.27
N HIS A 6 -5.22 -12.40 29.38
CA HIS A 6 -5.65 -11.46 28.35
C HIS A 6 -4.72 -11.64 27.14
N ILE A 7 -5.14 -12.45 26.17
CA ILE A 7 -4.40 -12.66 24.91
C ILE A 7 -4.97 -11.69 23.88
N GLU A 8 -4.33 -10.53 23.75
CA GLU A 8 -4.62 -9.60 22.66
C GLU A 8 -3.98 -10.11 21.36
N LYS A 9 -4.80 -10.42 20.36
CA LYS A 9 -4.32 -10.74 19.01
C LYS A 9 -4.29 -9.47 18.16
N HIS A 10 -3.18 -8.74 18.22
CA HIS A 10 -2.94 -7.61 17.32
C HIS A 10 -2.39 -8.10 15.98
N PHE A 11 -3.09 -7.77 14.88
CA PHE A 11 -2.64 -8.12 13.53
C PHE A 11 -1.51 -7.18 13.10
N THR A 12 -0.27 -7.66 13.18
CA THR A 12 0.95 -6.87 12.97
C THR A 12 1.41 -6.76 11.50
N SER A 13 0.58 -7.18 10.53
CA SER A 13 0.96 -7.26 9.10
C SER A 13 0.20 -6.29 8.18
N GLY A 14 -0.44 -5.25 8.72
CA GLY A 14 -1.22 -4.30 7.92
C GLY A 14 -0.45 -3.67 6.75
N GLU A 15 0.83 -3.35 6.95
CA GLU A 15 1.69 -2.77 5.91
C GLU A 15 1.96 -3.72 4.74
N ILE A 16 2.30 -4.98 5.03
CA ILE A 16 2.57 -5.99 3.99
C ILE A 16 1.27 -6.29 3.22
N VAL A 17 0.15 -6.42 3.93
CA VAL A 17 -1.14 -6.65 3.28
C VAL A 17 -1.51 -5.46 2.39
N ARG A 18 -1.29 -4.23 2.85
CA ARG A 18 -1.50 -3.01 2.06
C ARG A 18 -0.63 -3.02 0.80
N ASP A 19 0.64 -3.32 0.94
CA ASP A 19 1.62 -3.35 -0.14
C ASP A 19 1.26 -4.43 -1.19
N ILE A 20 0.84 -5.63 -0.77
CA ILE A 20 0.31 -6.67 -1.65
C ILE A 20 -0.96 -6.19 -2.37
N VAL A 21 -1.88 -5.55 -1.64
CA VAL A 21 -3.12 -5.05 -2.21
C VAL A 21 -2.86 -4.00 -3.28
N ILE A 22 -1.92 -3.07 -3.05
CA ILE A 22 -1.53 -2.06 -4.03
C ILE A 22 -0.96 -2.73 -5.29
N GLY A 23 0.04 -3.61 -5.13
CA GLY A 23 0.67 -4.28 -6.27
C GLY A 23 -0.29 -5.18 -7.06
N MET A 24 -1.09 -6.01 -6.37
CA MET A 24 -2.05 -6.91 -7.01
C MET A 24 -3.17 -6.16 -7.73
N ALA A 25 -3.67 -5.05 -7.17
CA ALA A 25 -4.76 -4.29 -7.78
C ALA A 25 -4.36 -3.73 -9.14
N ASP A 26 -3.19 -3.11 -9.21
CA ASP A 26 -2.68 -2.55 -10.48
C ASP A 26 -2.21 -3.65 -11.41
N GLY A 27 -1.51 -4.67 -10.90
CA GLY A 27 -1.03 -5.81 -11.69
C GLY A 27 -2.17 -6.62 -12.32
N LEU A 28 -3.32 -6.77 -11.66
CA LEU A 28 -4.48 -7.42 -12.28
C LEU A 28 -5.15 -6.54 -13.34
N THR A 29 -5.08 -5.22 -13.20
CA THR A 29 -5.90 -4.30 -14.00
C THR A 29 -5.18 -3.80 -15.24
N VAL A 30 -3.92 -3.36 -15.13
CA VAL A 30 -3.20 -2.70 -16.24
C VAL A 30 -2.76 -3.70 -17.31
N PRO A 31 -2.06 -4.81 -16.97
CA PRO A 31 -1.76 -5.89 -17.92
C PRO A 31 -3.02 -6.45 -18.62
N PHE A 32 -4.14 -6.59 -17.88
CA PHE A 32 -5.40 -7.03 -18.44
C PHE A 32 -5.97 -6.04 -19.46
N ALA A 33 -6.04 -4.75 -19.10
CA ALA A 33 -6.55 -3.71 -19.97
C ALA A 33 -5.70 -3.58 -21.25
N LEU A 34 -4.37 -3.68 -21.13
CA LEU A 34 -3.45 -3.70 -22.26
C LEU A 34 -3.72 -4.92 -23.17
N ALA A 35 -3.79 -6.12 -22.60
CA ALA A 35 -3.99 -7.34 -23.38
C ALA A 35 -5.37 -7.36 -24.07
N ALA A 36 -6.42 -6.90 -23.38
CA ALA A 36 -7.75 -6.73 -23.94
C ALA A 36 -7.76 -5.69 -25.06
N GLY A 37 -7.10 -4.55 -24.85
CA GLY A 37 -6.90 -3.50 -25.84
C GLY A 37 -6.30 -4.01 -27.14
N LEU A 38 -5.12 -4.63 -27.06
CA LEU A 38 -4.42 -5.17 -28.22
C LEU A 38 -5.21 -6.27 -28.94
N SER A 39 -5.95 -7.09 -28.21
CA SER A 39 -6.85 -8.08 -28.81
C SER A 39 -7.97 -7.45 -29.63
N GLY A 40 -8.47 -6.28 -29.21
CA GLY A 40 -9.48 -5.51 -29.94
C GLY A 40 -8.98 -4.91 -31.26
N ALA A 41 -7.68 -4.70 -31.39
CA ALA A 41 -7.02 -4.20 -32.60
C ALA A 41 -6.53 -5.33 -33.55
N VAL A 42 -7.01 -6.57 -33.36
CA VAL A 42 -6.67 -7.75 -34.20
C VAL A 42 -5.16 -8.03 -34.25
N VAL A 43 -4.48 -7.84 -33.12
CA VAL A 43 -3.04 -8.06 -32.98
C VAL A 43 -2.74 -9.55 -32.71
N SER A 44 -1.61 -10.06 -33.21
CA SER A 44 -1.21 -11.45 -32.95
C SER A 44 -0.92 -11.69 -31.46
N THR A 45 -1.24 -12.88 -30.97
CA THR A 45 -1.01 -13.30 -29.58
C THR A 45 0.46 -13.12 -29.17
N SER A 46 1.42 -13.33 -30.09
CA SER A 46 2.84 -13.09 -29.84
C SER A 46 3.17 -11.64 -29.47
N ILE A 47 2.54 -10.67 -30.13
CA ILE A 47 2.73 -9.24 -29.84
C ILE A 47 2.05 -8.88 -28.50
N ILE A 48 0.89 -9.49 -28.21
CA ILE A 48 0.19 -9.28 -26.94
C ILE A 48 1.05 -9.80 -25.77
N VAL A 49 1.64 -10.99 -25.90
CA VAL A 49 2.52 -11.57 -24.88
C VAL A 49 3.78 -10.75 -24.69
N THR A 50 4.44 -10.30 -25.76
CA THR A 50 5.66 -9.50 -25.64
C THR A 50 5.39 -8.13 -25.04
N ALA A 51 4.31 -7.46 -25.47
CA ALA A 51 3.89 -6.18 -24.90
C ALA A 51 3.47 -6.33 -23.43
N GLY A 52 2.69 -7.36 -23.10
CA GLY A 52 2.25 -7.64 -21.74
C GLY A 52 3.42 -7.97 -20.80
N LEU A 53 4.38 -8.79 -21.22
CA LEU A 53 5.56 -9.08 -20.41
C LEU A 53 6.43 -7.84 -20.21
N ALA A 54 6.62 -7.02 -21.25
CA ALA A 54 7.37 -5.78 -21.14
C ALA A 54 6.69 -4.80 -20.17
N GLU A 55 5.36 -4.72 -20.22
CA GLU A 55 4.57 -3.88 -19.33
C GLU A 55 4.61 -4.41 -17.88
N ILE A 56 4.50 -5.72 -17.65
CA ILE A 56 4.64 -6.30 -16.31
C ILE A 56 6.00 -5.98 -15.69
N VAL A 57 7.08 -6.13 -16.48
CA VAL A 57 8.44 -5.81 -16.00
C VAL A 57 8.56 -4.32 -15.71
N ALA A 58 8.18 -3.45 -16.64
CA ALA A 58 8.27 -2.00 -16.46
C ALA A 58 7.41 -1.51 -15.28
N GLY A 59 6.17 -1.97 -15.18
CA GLY A 59 5.22 -1.63 -14.12
C GLY A 59 5.69 -2.13 -12.76
N SER A 60 6.20 -3.36 -12.66
CA SER A 60 6.72 -3.90 -11.39
C SER A 60 7.92 -3.12 -10.87
N ILE A 61 8.82 -2.68 -11.76
CA ILE A 61 9.96 -1.82 -11.40
C ILE A 61 9.45 -0.45 -10.97
N ALA A 62 8.56 0.18 -11.73
CA ALA A 62 8.03 1.50 -11.42
C ALA A 62 7.32 1.52 -10.06
N MET A 63 6.43 0.55 -9.81
CA MET A 63 5.70 0.45 -8.54
C MET A 63 6.61 0.02 -7.39
N GLY A 64 7.54 -0.90 -7.60
CA GLY A 64 8.50 -1.31 -6.59
C GLY A 64 9.42 -0.18 -6.15
N LEU A 65 9.93 0.61 -7.10
CA LEU A 65 10.69 1.82 -6.81
C LEU A 65 9.83 2.90 -6.14
N GLY A 66 8.59 3.09 -6.58
CA GLY A 66 7.64 4.01 -5.93
C GLY A 66 7.41 3.65 -4.46
N GLY A 67 7.20 2.36 -4.16
CA GLY A 67 7.07 1.86 -2.80
C GLY A 67 8.34 2.00 -1.96
N TYR A 68 9.51 1.76 -2.58
CA TYR A 68 10.80 1.97 -1.93
C TYR A 68 11.03 3.45 -1.58
N LEU A 69 10.81 4.34 -2.54
CA LEU A 69 11.00 5.78 -2.35
C LEU A 69 10.05 6.33 -1.30
N ALA A 70 8.76 5.96 -1.34
CA ALA A 70 7.80 6.35 -0.30
C ALA A 70 8.26 5.92 1.10
N GLY A 71 8.61 4.64 1.26
CA GLY A 71 9.10 4.14 2.56
C GLY A 71 10.46 4.72 2.96
N ARG A 72 11.28 5.20 2.01
CA ARG A 72 12.54 5.87 2.29
C ARG A 72 12.32 7.31 2.72
N SER A 73 11.41 8.03 2.07
CA SER A 73 11.00 9.37 2.44
C SER A 73 10.36 9.40 3.84
N ASP A 74 9.57 8.39 4.21
CA ASP A 74 9.03 8.26 5.57
C ASP A 74 10.14 8.17 6.62
N VAL A 75 11.22 7.43 6.32
CA VAL A 75 12.40 7.30 7.21
C VAL A 75 13.16 8.61 7.29
N GLU A 76 13.44 9.24 6.15
CA GLU A 76 14.19 10.50 6.10
C GLU A 76 13.44 11.64 6.79
N HIS A 77 12.11 11.70 6.63
CA HIS A 77 11.27 12.64 7.34
C HIS A 77 11.31 12.38 8.85
N TYR A 78 11.07 11.15 9.30
CA TYR A 78 11.13 10.80 10.73
C TYR A 78 12.49 11.17 11.34
N ASP A 79 13.60 10.78 10.70
CA ASP A 79 14.95 11.03 11.22
C ASP A 79 15.23 12.54 11.30
N SER A 80 14.80 13.32 10.30
CA SER A 80 14.98 14.78 10.30
C SER A 80 14.21 15.49 11.42
N GLU A 81 12.97 15.05 11.68
CA GLU A 81 12.13 15.60 12.74
C GLU A 81 12.65 15.18 14.11
N TYR A 82 13.09 13.93 14.26
CA TYR A 82 13.70 13.43 15.49
C TYR A 82 14.99 14.18 15.85
N ASP A 83 15.84 14.49 14.87
CA ASP A 83 17.05 15.28 15.11
C ASP A 83 16.72 16.73 15.49
N ARG A 84 15.64 17.30 14.94
CA ARG A 84 15.15 18.64 15.33
C ARG A 84 14.64 18.65 16.77
N GLU A 85 13.82 17.68 17.13
CA GLU A 85 13.26 17.48 18.47
C GLU A 85 14.38 17.37 19.53
N ILE A 86 15.42 16.58 19.25
CA ILE A 86 16.57 16.44 20.15
C ILE A 86 17.33 17.77 20.31
N PHE A 87 17.43 18.56 19.25
CA PHE A 87 18.05 19.88 19.31
C PHE A 87 17.21 20.86 20.14
N GLU A 88 15.88 20.86 19.98
CA GLU A 88 14.94 21.68 20.72
C GLU A 88 14.93 21.31 22.22
N ILE A 89 14.93 20.03 22.56
CA ILE A 89 15.09 19.54 23.94
C ILE A 89 16.42 19.99 24.58
N ASP A 90 17.52 20.07 23.82
CA ASP A 90 18.83 20.52 24.34
C ASP A 90 18.89 22.05 24.52
N LYS A 91 18.23 22.82 23.66
CA LYS A 91 18.34 24.29 23.64
C LYS A 91 17.19 25.03 24.32
N MET A 92 16.00 24.46 24.32
CA MET A 92 14.74 25.11 24.67
C MET A 92 13.86 24.22 25.54
N LEU A 93 14.45 23.42 26.45
CA LEU A 93 13.73 22.44 27.27
C LEU A 93 12.48 22.99 27.98
N ASP A 94 12.52 24.23 28.47
CA ASP A 94 11.36 24.83 29.15
C ASP A 94 10.18 25.05 28.19
N HIS A 95 10.46 25.37 26.91
CA HIS A 95 9.44 25.48 25.86
C HIS A 95 8.85 24.10 25.52
N GLU A 96 9.70 23.09 25.34
CA GLU A 96 9.26 21.71 25.07
C GLU A 96 8.39 21.14 26.19
N LYS A 97 8.70 21.48 27.45
CA LYS A 97 7.86 21.11 28.59
C LYS A 97 6.47 21.74 28.50
N ASP A 98 6.37 23.00 28.09
CA ASP A 98 5.09 23.68 27.92
C ASP A 98 4.26 23.01 26.82
N GLU A 99 4.89 22.55 25.72
CA GLU A 99 4.22 21.80 24.65
C GLU A 99 3.66 20.46 25.15
N VAL A 100 4.44 19.68 25.91
CA VAL A 100 3.94 18.44 26.55
C VAL A 100 2.78 18.74 27.51
N MET A 101 2.87 19.83 28.26
CA MET A 101 1.78 20.24 29.16
C MET A 101 0.50 20.56 28.38
N ASP A 102 0.63 21.23 27.23
CA ASP A 102 -0.51 21.55 26.37
C ASP A 102 -1.12 20.29 25.74
N ILE A 103 -0.31 19.35 25.27
CA ILE A 103 -0.78 18.02 24.81
C ILE A 103 -1.59 17.35 25.92
N LEU A 104 -1.07 17.27 27.15
CA LEU A 104 -1.77 16.60 28.27
C LEU A 104 -3.07 17.32 28.66
N ARG A 105 -3.13 18.65 28.53
CA ARG A 105 -4.36 19.43 28.75
C ARG A 105 -5.44 19.10 27.72
N GLU A 106 -5.09 18.79 26.47
CA GLU A 106 -6.06 18.33 25.46
C GLU A 106 -6.72 17.01 25.85
N TYR A 107 -6.03 16.16 26.61
CA TYR A 107 -6.58 14.94 27.22
C TYR A 107 -7.36 15.20 28.51
N GLY A 108 -7.49 16.46 28.93
CA GLY A 108 -8.24 16.89 30.11
C GLY A 108 -7.48 16.80 31.43
N LEU A 109 -6.15 16.63 31.40
CA LEU A 109 -5.34 16.64 32.61
C LEU A 109 -5.13 18.07 33.12
N THR A 110 -5.18 18.23 34.44
CA THR A 110 -4.84 19.49 35.10
C THR A 110 -3.33 19.72 35.13
N VAL A 111 -2.91 20.95 35.45
CA VAL A 111 -1.49 21.30 35.56
C VAL A 111 -0.84 20.52 36.70
N GLU A 112 -1.56 20.36 37.81
CA GLU A 112 -1.11 19.67 39.00
C GLU A 112 -0.89 18.16 38.75
N GLU A 113 -1.69 17.55 37.88
CA GLU A 113 -1.56 16.14 37.47
C GLU A 113 -0.41 15.94 36.46
N SER A 114 -0.23 16.89 35.54
CA SER A 114 0.69 16.76 34.42
C SER A 114 2.13 17.13 34.78
N MET A 115 2.32 18.15 35.64
CA MET A 115 3.65 18.69 35.97
C MET A 115 4.65 17.62 36.46
N PRO A 116 4.29 16.70 37.37
CA PRO A 116 5.22 15.64 37.81
C PRO A 116 5.58 14.66 36.68
N ILE A 117 4.67 14.43 35.72
CA ILE A 117 4.90 13.56 34.57
C ILE A 117 5.91 14.21 33.64
N VAL A 118 5.68 15.47 33.26
CA VAL A 118 6.56 16.25 32.38
C VAL A 118 7.96 16.39 32.97
N GLU A 119 8.07 16.74 34.27
CA GLU A 119 9.37 16.82 34.96
C GLU A 119 10.10 15.48 35.06
N SER A 120 9.35 14.37 35.13
CA SER A 120 9.94 13.02 35.14
C SER A 120 10.39 12.56 33.75
N LEU A 121 9.66 12.97 32.71
CA LEU A 121 9.96 12.68 31.32
C LEU A 121 11.15 13.52 30.84
N ALA A 122 11.24 14.79 31.23
CA ALA A 122 12.33 15.70 30.85
C ALA A 122 13.72 15.22 31.32
N LYS A 123 13.77 14.38 32.36
CA LYS A 123 15.01 13.72 32.83
C LYS A 123 15.50 12.62 31.88
N ARG A 124 14.71 12.24 30.88
CA ARG A 124 14.95 11.17 29.92
C ARG A 124 14.75 11.71 28.49
N PRO A 125 15.73 12.46 27.95
CA PRO A 125 15.57 13.16 26.67
C PRO A 125 15.10 12.29 25.50
N LYS A 126 15.52 11.02 25.46
CA LYS A 126 15.08 10.08 24.42
C LYS A 126 13.60 9.70 24.55
N ASP A 127 13.16 9.41 25.78
CA ASP A 127 11.76 9.07 26.04
C ASP A 127 10.85 10.30 25.86
N PHE A 128 11.38 11.50 26.14
CA PHE A 128 10.72 12.78 25.88
C PHE A 128 10.55 13.03 24.37
N ALA A 129 11.63 12.89 23.60
CA ALA A 129 11.56 13.00 22.14
C ALA A 129 10.62 11.95 21.54
N ASP A 130 10.69 10.68 21.96
CA ASP A 130 9.77 9.64 21.48
C ASP A 130 8.30 9.94 21.84
N PHE A 131 8.04 10.62 22.97
CA PHE A 131 6.71 11.11 23.32
C PHE A 131 6.27 12.24 22.38
N MET A 132 7.08 13.27 22.21
CA MET A 132 6.78 14.43 21.35
C MET A 132 6.56 14.01 19.90
N MET A 133 7.48 13.21 19.35
CA MET A 133 7.34 12.61 18.02
C MET A 133 5.98 11.94 17.81
N ARG A 134 5.47 11.24 18.83
CA ARG A 134 4.21 10.51 18.74
C ARG A 134 2.97 11.36 18.97
N PHE A 135 2.98 12.21 20.00
CA PHE A 135 1.80 12.92 20.48
C PHE A 135 1.66 14.32 19.92
N GLU A 136 2.76 14.96 19.57
CA GLU A 136 2.78 16.27 18.94
C GLU A 136 2.78 16.13 17.41
N LEU A 137 3.78 15.42 16.86
CA LEU A 137 3.98 15.32 15.41
C LEU A 137 3.19 14.18 14.75
N GLY A 138 2.68 13.23 15.55
CA GLY A 138 1.96 12.07 15.04
C GLY A 138 2.83 11.08 14.24
N LEU A 139 4.14 11.11 14.47
CA LEU A 139 5.14 10.29 13.79
C LEU A 139 5.50 9.07 14.61
N GLU A 140 5.39 7.88 14.01
CA GLU A 140 5.86 6.62 14.59
C GLU A 140 7.14 6.17 13.89
N ARG A 141 8.10 5.63 14.66
CA ARG A 141 9.38 5.17 14.13
C ARG A 141 9.18 4.10 13.04
N PRO A 142 9.64 4.34 11.80
CA PRO A 142 9.50 3.36 10.74
C PRO A 142 10.27 2.07 11.04
N LYS A 143 9.72 0.91 10.64
CA LYS A 143 10.39 -0.37 10.85
C LYS A 143 11.67 -0.47 10.00
N PRO A 144 12.74 -1.11 10.52
CA PRO A 144 13.96 -1.34 9.74
C PRO A 144 13.68 -2.11 8.45
N GLY A 145 14.18 -1.58 7.34
CA GLY A 145 14.02 -2.16 6.01
C GLY A 145 12.60 -2.05 5.44
N ARG A 146 11.73 -1.19 6.01
CA ARG A 146 10.36 -0.94 5.49
C ARG A 146 10.36 -0.55 4.02
N ALA A 147 11.28 0.31 3.60
CA ALA A 147 11.43 0.75 2.21
C ALA A 147 11.69 -0.43 1.26
N LEU A 148 12.74 -1.21 1.51
CA LEU A 148 13.12 -2.35 0.67
C LEU A 148 12.05 -3.44 0.65
N LYS A 149 11.54 -3.83 1.83
CA LYS A 149 10.49 -4.85 1.94
C LYS A 149 9.21 -4.39 1.24
N GLY A 150 8.85 -3.13 1.39
CA GLY A 150 7.66 -2.56 0.76
C GLY A 150 7.76 -2.55 -0.76
N GLY A 151 8.84 -1.99 -1.30
CA GLY A 151 9.10 -1.99 -2.74
C GLY A 151 9.11 -3.40 -3.34
N ALA A 152 9.81 -4.34 -2.70
CA ALA A 152 9.86 -5.73 -3.17
C ALA A 152 8.48 -6.41 -3.10
N THR A 153 7.70 -6.16 -2.06
CA THR A 153 6.35 -6.74 -1.89
C THR A 153 5.39 -6.20 -2.95
N ILE A 154 5.40 -4.87 -3.20
CA ILE A 154 4.56 -4.23 -4.22
C ILE A 154 4.92 -4.74 -5.61
N GLY A 155 6.21 -4.70 -5.97
CA GLY A 155 6.68 -5.15 -7.29
C GLY A 155 6.39 -6.64 -7.52
N GLY A 156 6.65 -7.49 -6.52
CA GLY A 156 6.36 -8.92 -6.62
C GLY A 156 4.87 -9.22 -6.74
N ALA A 157 4.03 -8.52 -5.99
CA ALA A 157 2.57 -8.61 -6.10
C ALA A 157 2.07 -8.15 -7.48
N TYR A 158 2.67 -7.10 -8.05
CA TYR A 158 2.35 -6.64 -9.39
C TYR A 158 2.66 -7.69 -10.47
N ILE A 159 3.84 -8.31 -10.40
CA ILE A 159 4.22 -9.41 -11.31
C ILE A 159 3.21 -10.55 -11.21
N ALA A 160 2.91 -10.99 -9.98
CA ALA A 160 1.95 -12.07 -9.76
C ALA A 160 0.55 -11.72 -10.30
N GLY A 161 0.09 -10.48 -10.08
CA GLY A 161 -1.16 -9.96 -10.60
C GLY A 161 -1.20 -9.93 -12.12
N GLY A 162 -0.13 -9.45 -12.77
CA GLY A 162 -0.08 -9.27 -14.23
C GLY A 162 0.08 -10.56 -15.03
N LEU A 163 0.69 -11.59 -14.45
CA LEU A 163 0.78 -12.88 -15.11
C LEU A 163 -0.58 -13.57 -15.24
N ILE A 164 -1.55 -13.28 -14.36
CA ILE A 164 -2.89 -13.88 -14.39
C ILE A 164 -3.65 -13.56 -15.69
N PRO A 165 -3.86 -12.29 -16.08
CA PRO A 165 -4.53 -11.96 -17.33
C PRO A 165 -3.71 -12.34 -18.57
N LEU A 166 -2.39 -12.42 -18.46
CA LEU A 166 -1.52 -12.73 -19.59
C LEU A 166 -1.40 -14.24 -19.86
N ALA A 167 -1.58 -15.09 -18.84
CA ALA A 167 -1.40 -16.53 -18.94
C ALA A 167 -2.19 -17.19 -20.10
N PRO A 168 -3.47 -16.84 -20.38
CA PRO A 168 -4.19 -17.41 -21.51
C PRO A 168 -3.55 -17.12 -22.87
N TYR A 169 -2.97 -15.92 -23.05
CA TYR A 169 -2.25 -15.57 -24.29
C TYR A 169 -0.94 -16.36 -24.45
N MET A 170 -0.37 -16.90 -23.37
CA MET A 170 0.79 -17.77 -23.47
C MET A 170 0.42 -19.21 -23.86
N LEU A 171 -0.82 -19.62 -23.62
CA LEU A 171 -1.29 -20.99 -23.80
C LEU A 171 -2.08 -21.20 -25.10
N PHE A 172 -2.80 -20.18 -25.56
CA PHE A 172 -3.65 -20.26 -26.75
C PHE A 172 -3.03 -19.50 -27.92
N ALA A 173 -3.03 -20.10 -29.11
CA ALA A 173 -2.47 -19.47 -30.31
C ALA A 173 -3.39 -18.37 -30.87
N GLU A 174 -4.71 -18.54 -30.77
CA GLU A 174 -5.70 -17.61 -31.31
C GLU A 174 -6.06 -16.52 -30.27
N ALA A 175 -5.84 -15.26 -30.63
CA ALA A 175 -6.02 -14.12 -29.74
C ALA A 175 -7.47 -13.98 -29.22
N HIS A 176 -8.46 -14.35 -30.03
CA HIS A 176 -9.87 -14.26 -29.65
C HIS A 176 -10.23 -15.26 -28.53
N ASP A 177 -9.71 -16.48 -28.59
CA ASP A 177 -9.93 -17.49 -27.56
C ASP A 177 -9.10 -17.19 -26.30
N ALA A 178 -7.86 -16.71 -26.48
CA ALA A 178 -7.04 -16.21 -25.39
C ALA A 178 -7.73 -15.07 -24.61
N LEU A 179 -8.35 -14.12 -25.32
CA LEU A 179 -9.11 -13.01 -24.72
C LEU A 179 -10.28 -13.52 -23.88
N ARG A 180 -11.09 -14.45 -24.40
CA ARG A 180 -12.25 -15.01 -23.66
C ARG A 180 -11.82 -15.61 -22.32
N TRP A 181 -10.76 -16.43 -22.34
CA TRP A 181 -10.22 -17.04 -21.12
C TRP A 181 -9.56 -16.01 -20.19
N SER A 182 -8.84 -15.02 -20.74
CA SER A 182 -8.24 -13.92 -19.98
C SER A 182 -9.30 -13.12 -19.25
N VAL A 183 -10.40 -12.74 -19.92
CA VAL A 183 -11.53 -12.05 -19.28
C VAL A 183 -12.11 -12.89 -18.15
N ALA A 184 -12.40 -14.17 -18.40
CA ALA A 184 -13.01 -15.05 -17.40
C ALA A 184 -12.13 -15.20 -16.15
N ILE A 185 -10.85 -15.54 -16.33
CA ILE A 185 -9.90 -15.74 -15.23
C ILE A 185 -9.65 -14.44 -14.48
N THR A 186 -9.52 -13.31 -15.19
CA THR A 186 -9.24 -12.01 -14.56
C THR A 186 -10.43 -11.51 -13.76
N VAL A 187 -11.66 -11.66 -14.26
CA VAL A 187 -12.86 -11.29 -13.49
C VAL A 187 -12.96 -12.11 -12.20
N VAL A 188 -12.69 -13.42 -12.26
CA VAL A 188 -12.64 -14.28 -11.07
C VAL A 188 -11.52 -13.84 -10.13
N ALA A 189 -10.33 -13.56 -10.64
CA ALA A 189 -9.19 -13.10 -9.84
C ALA A 189 -9.48 -11.76 -9.15
N LEU A 190 -10.04 -10.77 -9.87
CA LEU A 190 -10.45 -9.48 -9.33
C LEU A 190 -11.54 -9.64 -8.26
N PHE A 191 -12.48 -10.58 -8.44
CA PHE A 191 -13.53 -10.84 -7.47
C PHE A 191 -12.96 -11.43 -6.17
N VAL A 192 -12.14 -12.47 -6.30
CA VAL A 192 -11.46 -13.13 -5.17
C VAL A 192 -10.56 -12.14 -4.46
N PHE A 193 -9.72 -11.42 -5.19
CA PHE A 193 -8.83 -10.41 -4.64
C PHE A 193 -9.61 -9.29 -3.94
N GLY A 194 -10.66 -8.75 -4.57
CA GLY A 194 -11.49 -7.72 -3.97
C GLY A 194 -12.25 -8.19 -2.72
N PHE A 195 -12.68 -9.46 -2.67
CA PHE A 195 -13.28 -10.07 -1.49
C PHE A 195 -12.27 -10.16 -0.34
N VAL A 196 -11.07 -10.68 -0.63
CA VAL A 196 -9.97 -10.81 0.34
C VAL A 196 -9.53 -9.45 0.86
N LYS A 197 -9.32 -8.47 -0.03
CA LYS A 197 -9.05 -7.07 0.30
C LYS A 197 -10.11 -6.51 1.25
N GLY A 198 -11.39 -6.72 0.94
CA GLY A 198 -12.49 -6.23 1.78
C GLY A 198 -12.44 -6.81 3.20
N LYS A 199 -12.18 -8.12 3.32
CA LYS A 199 -12.03 -8.79 4.61
C LYS A 199 -10.88 -8.22 5.45
N PHE A 200 -9.74 -7.93 4.83
CA PHE A 200 -8.56 -7.41 5.55
C PHE A 200 -8.64 -5.92 5.87
N THR A 201 -9.35 -5.13 5.05
CA THR A 201 -9.50 -3.67 5.24
C THR A 201 -10.69 -3.31 6.13
N GLY A 202 -11.39 -4.28 6.72
CA GLY A 202 -12.58 -4.04 7.54
C GLY A 202 -13.82 -3.60 6.76
N SER A 203 -13.76 -3.62 5.42
CA SER A 203 -14.88 -3.27 4.54
C SER A 203 -15.80 -4.48 4.27
N LYS A 204 -17.05 -4.23 3.82
CA LYS A 204 -17.95 -5.33 3.41
C LYS A 204 -17.32 -6.12 2.25
N PRO A 205 -16.95 -7.41 2.41
CA PRO A 205 -16.15 -8.14 1.43
C PRO A 205 -16.75 -8.20 0.04
N LEU A 206 -18.06 -8.49 -0.06
CA LEU A 206 -18.77 -8.53 -1.33
C LEU A 206 -18.79 -7.18 -2.04
N LYS A 207 -18.99 -6.07 -1.30
CA LYS A 207 -18.96 -4.72 -1.88
C LYS A 207 -17.59 -4.42 -2.49
N SER A 208 -16.52 -4.75 -1.76
CA SER A 208 -15.14 -4.58 -2.22
C SER A 208 -14.80 -5.45 -3.43
N ALA A 209 -15.34 -6.68 -3.51
CA ALA A 209 -15.23 -7.55 -4.66
C ALA A 209 -15.87 -6.92 -5.91
N PHE A 210 -17.15 -6.52 -5.81
CA PHE A 210 -17.85 -5.89 -6.93
C PHE A 210 -17.19 -4.58 -7.38
N GLN A 211 -16.74 -3.74 -6.45
CA GLN A 211 -16.02 -2.50 -6.79
C GLN A 211 -14.74 -2.77 -7.56
N THR A 212 -13.94 -3.75 -7.10
CA THR A 212 -12.68 -4.12 -7.76
C THR A 212 -12.93 -4.66 -9.17
N CYS A 213 -13.92 -5.55 -9.34
CA CYS A 213 -14.32 -6.04 -10.66
C CYS A 213 -14.81 -4.91 -11.57
N LEU A 214 -15.62 -3.97 -11.05
CA LEU A 214 -16.16 -2.86 -11.83
C LEU A 214 -15.04 -1.95 -12.34
N ILE A 215 -14.08 -1.58 -11.47
CA ILE A 215 -12.93 -0.75 -11.86
C ILE A 215 -12.11 -1.45 -12.95
N GLY A 216 -11.78 -2.73 -12.76
CA GLY A 216 -11.04 -3.51 -13.76
C GLY A 216 -11.79 -3.65 -15.09
N SER A 217 -13.11 -3.85 -15.05
CA SER A 217 -13.94 -3.94 -16.25
C SER A 217 -13.99 -2.60 -17.00
N VAL A 218 -14.11 -1.49 -16.29
CA VAL A 218 -14.11 -0.14 -16.88
C VAL A 218 -12.75 0.16 -17.52
N ALA A 219 -11.65 -0.13 -16.84
CA ALA A 219 -10.30 0.08 -17.38
C ALA A 219 -10.09 -0.71 -18.67
N ALA A 220 -10.48 -1.99 -18.68
CA ALA A 220 -10.39 -2.83 -19.87
C ALA A 220 -11.31 -2.38 -21.01
N ALA A 221 -12.54 -1.96 -20.71
CA ALA A 221 -13.45 -1.43 -21.71
C ALA A 221 -12.94 -0.14 -22.36
N VAL A 222 -12.33 0.76 -21.57
CA VAL A 222 -11.71 1.98 -22.07
C VAL A 222 -10.49 1.65 -22.95
N ALA A 223 -9.60 0.77 -22.49
CA ALA A 223 -8.43 0.35 -23.27
C ALA A 223 -8.82 -0.34 -24.58
N PHE A 224 -9.81 -1.23 -24.54
CA PHE A 224 -10.40 -1.86 -25.73
C PHE A 224 -10.99 -0.82 -26.70
N GLY A 225 -11.75 0.14 -26.19
CA GLY A 225 -12.33 1.22 -26.99
C GLY A 225 -11.26 2.06 -27.68
N ILE A 226 -10.24 2.49 -26.95
CA ILE A 226 -9.13 3.29 -27.51
C ILE A 226 -8.34 2.48 -28.54
N ALA A 227 -7.98 1.24 -28.23
CA ALA A 227 -7.22 0.40 -29.16
C ALA A 227 -7.98 0.15 -30.46
N ARG A 228 -9.30 -0.06 -30.40
CA ARG A 228 -10.15 -0.19 -31.58
C ARG A 228 -10.24 1.11 -32.39
N LEU A 229 -10.36 2.26 -31.72
CA LEU A 229 -10.40 3.57 -32.40
C LEU A 229 -9.10 3.90 -33.14
N ILE A 230 -7.96 3.50 -32.58
CA ILE A 230 -6.64 3.73 -33.20
C ILE A 230 -6.33 2.66 -34.25
N GLY A 231 -6.73 1.41 -34.00
CA GLY A 231 -6.47 0.26 -34.87
C GLY A 231 -7.28 0.22 -36.17
N GLY A 232 -8.43 0.90 -36.22
CA GLY A 232 -9.34 0.91 -37.37
C GLY A 232 -10.48 -0.09 -37.25
#